data_AF-A0A4R9BG20-F1
#
_entry.id   AF-A0A4R9BG20-F1
#
_cell.length_a   1.000
_cell.length_b   1.000
_cell.length_c   1.000
_cell.angle_alpha   90.00
_cell.angle_beta   90.00
_cell.angle_gamma   90.00
#
_symmetry.space_group_name_H-M   'P 1'
#
loop_
_entity.id
_entity.type
_entity.pdbx_description
1 polymer ?
#
loop_
_entity_poly.entity_id
_entity_poly.type
_entity_poly.pdbx_seq_one_letter_code
_entity_poly.pdbx_strand_id
1 'polypeptide(L)'
;MRPLRIEVVVALARPARIGVIALVLGGLVVGTVAVATSGTDRTGSAQDGTTAADVSAAGSAGSDAAPRQTPATTADPVDVDPAVQAQLSYALAHWKDYNTDEYGVVTGNDCVNFTSQSLVARGWAMDEDWWTSGTGSDFDFSSPWVSSTAFMNYLADSGRATALTDDQRDQVKLGDVVQFDWDNSGDRDHTAIVSRIEGTGDNIVISYAGHTDDTDYLSVDYAITEKHPGGTAYYWSIP
;
A
#
# COMPACT_ATOMS: atom_id res chain seq x y z
N MET A 1 34.52 -22.15 29.47
CA MET A 1 34.59 -21.26 28.28
C MET A 1 33.21 -21.24 27.66
N ARG A 2 32.48 -20.12 27.76
CA ARG A 2 31.20 -19.94 27.04
C ARG A 2 31.53 -19.43 25.62
N PRO A 3 30.92 -19.97 24.56
CA PRO A 3 31.15 -19.44 23.22
C PRO A 3 30.42 -18.09 23.09
N LEU A 4 31.11 -17.09 22.52
CA LEU A 4 30.50 -15.83 22.11
C LEU A 4 29.53 -16.12 20.96
N ARG A 5 28.23 -15.86 21.17
CA ARG A 5 27.27 -15.73 20.07
C ARG A 5 27.51 -14.38 19.40
N ILE A 6 27.77 -14.42 18.09
CA ILE A 6 27.84 -13.23 17.24
C ILE A 6 26.38 -12.89 16.90
N GLU A 7 25.85 -11.85 17.52
CA GLU A 7 24.55 -11.28 17.17
C GLU A 7 24.73 -10.39 15.94
N VAL A 8 24.18 -10.84 14.80
CA VAL A 8 24.08 -10.02 13.59
C VAL A 8 22.79 -9.23 13.68
N VAL A 9 22.90 -8.00 14.20
CA VAL A 9 21.79 -7.03 14.23
C VAL A 9 21.73 -6.37 12.85
N VAL A 10 20.72 -6.73 12.06
CA VAL A 10 20.43 -6.04 10.79
C VAL A 10 19.44 -4.92 11.07
N ALA A 11 19.95 -3.70 11.10
CA ALA A 11 19.12 -2.50 11.09
C ALA A 11 18.54 -2.30 9.69
N LEU A 12 17.21 -2.39 9.53
CA LEU A 12 16.51 -1.94 8.33
C LEU A 12 16.48 -0.40 8.33
N ALA A 13 17.63 0.21 8.01
CA ALA A 13 17.72 1.62 7.71
C ALA A 13 17.37 1.85 6.24
N ARG A 14 16.45 2.79 5.97
CA ARG A 14 16.10 3.25 4.62
C ARG A 14 17.38 3.68 3.87
N PRO A 15 17.63 3.25 2.62
CA PRO A 15 18.69 3.85 1.82
C PRO A 15 18.29 5.29 1.45
N ALA A 16 18.95 6.27 2.05
CA ALA A 16 18.83 7.66 1.64
C ALA A 16 19.47 7.82 0.25
N ARG A 17 18.64 8.08 -0.77
CA ARG A 17 19.14 8.47 -2.10
C ARG A 17 19.66 9.91 -2.03
N ILE A 18 20.97 10.07 -2.11
CA ILE A 18 21.64 11.37 -2.29
C ILE A 18 21.24 11.88 -3.68
N GLY A 19 20.37 12.90 -3.71
CA GLY A 19 20.02 13.61 -4.94
C GLY A 19 21.24 14.40 -5.45
N VAL A 20 21.76 14.00 -6.61
CA VAL A 20 22.76 14.79 -7.35
C VAL A 20 22.03 15.99 -7.98
N ILE A 21 22.40 17.20 -7.56
CA ILE A 21 21.94 18.45 -8.17
C ILE A 21 22.62 18.61 -9.52
N ALA A 22 21.87 18.40 -10.62
CA ALA A 22 22.33 18.72 -11.97
C ALA A 22 22.12 20.22 -12.23
N LEU A 23 23.23 20.95 -12.28
CA LEU A 23 23.30 22.36 -12.64
C LEU A 23 23.20 22.48 -14.18
N VAL A 24 22.03 22.83 -14.71
CA VAL A 24 21.86 23.09 -16.16
C VAL A 24 22.17 24.55 -16.44
N LEU A 25 23.38 24.82 -16.92
CA LEU A 25 23.76 26.07 -17.57
C LEU A 25 23.29 26.04 -19.04
N GLY A 26 22.74 27.16 -19.48
CA GLY A 26 22.02 27.30 -20.75
C GLY A 26 22.86 27.09 -22.01
N GLY A 27 22.17 26.70 -23.07
CA GLY A 27 22.65 26.68 -24.45
C GLY A 27 21.51 27.03 -25.40
N LEU A 28 21.60 28.22 -25.99
CA LEU A 28 20.78 28.72 -27.08
C LEU A 28 20.99 27.84 -28.34
N VAL A 29 19.92 27.32 -28.93
CA VAL A 29 19.96 26.82 -30.32
C VAL A 29 18.78 27.41 -31.09
N VAL A 30 19.11 28.21 -32.09
CA VAL A 30 18.22 28.74 -33.13
C VAL A 30 18.05 27.66 -34.19
N GLY A 31 16.81 27.35 -34.58
CA GLY A 31 16.52 26.39 -35.66
C GLY A 31 15.08 26.47 -36.11
N THR A 32 14.89 26.84 -37.38
CA THR A 32 13.65 27.26 -38.03
C THR A 32 12.86 26.11 -38.68
N VAL A 33 11.57 26.39 -38.93
CA VAL A 33 10.72 26.00 -40.09
C VAL A 33 9.50 25.11 -39.80
N ALA A 34 8.35 25.78 -39.99
CA ALA A 34 7.05 25.41 -40.57
C ALA A 34 6.22 24.25 -40.02
N VAL A 35 5.03 24.60 -39.55
CA VAL A 35 3.80 23.86 -39.87
C VAL A 35 2.72 24.87 -40.28
N ALA A 36 2.09 24.60 -41.42
CA ALA A 36 1.07 25.41 -42.06
C ALA A 36 -0.25 25.39 -41.27
N THR A 37 -0.93 26.54 -41.20
CA THR A 37 -2.35 26.62 -40.82
C THR A 37 -3.15 27.22 -41.97
N SER A 38 -4.27 26.57 -42.28
CA SER A 38 -5.25 26.99 -43.29
C SER A 38 -6.46 27.60 -42.60
N GLY A 39 -7.07 28.63 -43.21
CA GLY A 39 -8.41 29.15 -42.86
C GLY A 39 -8.37 30.43 -42.01
N THR A 40 -8.51 31.66 -42.53
CA THR A 40 -9.77 32.32 -42.99
C THR A 40 -10.73 32.51 -41.81
N ASP A 41 -11.29 33.66 -41.44
CA ASP A 41 -11.23 35.07 -41.82
C ASP A 41 -11.97 35.84 -40.70
N ARG A 42 -11.58 37.10 -40.46
CA ARG A 42 -12.43 38.28 -40.17
C ARG A 42 -13.21 38.45 -38.84
N THR A 43 -13.00 39.69 -38.33
CA THR A 43 -13.97 40.72 -37.90
C THR A 43 -14.39 40.91 -36.43
N GLY A 44 -14.29 42.19 -36.00
CA GLY A 44 -14.93 42.82 -34.83
C GLY A 44 -13.92 43.33 -33.78
N SER A 45 -13.39 44.56 -33.80
CA SER A 45 -14.02 45.86 -33.46
C SER A 45 -14.72 45.85 -32.10
N ALA A 46 -14.64 46.83 -31.18
CA ALA A 46 -13.83 48.00 -30.90
C ALA A 46 -14.41 48.60 -29.58
N GLN A 47 -13.58 49.26 -28.75
CA GLN A 47 -13.93 50.21 -27.67
C GLN A 47 -14.75 49.65 -26.48
N ASP A 48 -14.71 50.14 -25.24
CA ASP A 48 -14.25 51.36 -24.56
C ASP A 48 -14.12 50.92 -23.07
N GLY A 49 -13.11 51.25 -22.26
CA GLY A 49 -13.02 52.55 -21.59
C GLY A 49 -13.08 52.40 -20.05
N THR A 50 -11.91 52.51 -19.40
CA THR A 50 -11.64 53.05 -18.05
C THR A 50 -12.24 52.31 -16.83
N THR A 51 -11.46 51.80 -15.87
CA THR A 51 -10.74 52.55 -14.83
C THR A 51 -10.04 51.55 -13.89
N ALA A 52 -9.09 52.08 -13.10
CA ALA A 52 -8.53 51.55 -11.85
C ALA A 52 -7.07 51.08 -11.93
N ALA A 53 -6.28 51.79 -11.13
CA ALA A 53 -4.86 51.71 -10.98
C ALA A 53 -4.40 50.42 -10.27
N ASP A 54 -3.16 50.06 -10.60
CA ASP A 54 -2.14 49.40 -9.78
C ASP A 54 -2.60 48.57 -8.57
N VAL A 55 -2.46 47.24 -8.71
CA VAL A 55 -1.93 46.39 -7.66
C VAL A 55 -0.93 45.39 -8.25
N SER A 56 0.35 45.75 -8.13
CA SER A 56 1.44 44.77 -8.12
C SER A 56 1.35 43.95 -6.84
N ALA A 57 1.06 42.64 -6.96
CA ALA A 57 1.60 41.55 -6.13
C ALA A 57 0.73 40.29 -6.26
N ALA A 58 1.30 39.24 -6.86
CA ALA A 58 1.02 37.86 -6.47
C ALA A 58 2.30 37.07 -6.69
N GLY A 59 3.17 37.16 -5.68
CA GLY A 59 4.34 36.30 -5.55
C GLY A 59 3.91 34.85 -5.42
N SER A 60 4.66 33.99 -6.09
CA SER A 60 4.59 32.53 -5.97
C SER A 60 4.78 32.14 -4.50
N ALA A 61 3.72 31.68 -3.85
CA ALA A 61 3.79 31.12 -2.51
C ALA A 61 4.36 29.69 -2.61
N GLY A 62 5.70 29.61 -2.57
CA GLY A 62 6.40 28.38 -2.21
C GLY A 62 5.98 27.98 -0.80
N SER A 63 5.36 26.81 -0.68
CA SER A 63 5.03 26.22 0.62
C SER A 63 6.31 25.66 1.22
N ASP A 64 7.02 26.50 1.97
CA ASP A 64 8.19 26.12 2.76
C ASP A 64 7.70 25.43 4.05
N ALA A 65 7.22 24.19 3.90
CA ALA A 65 6.87 23.34 5.03
C ALA A 65 8.18 22.85 5.65
N ALA A 66 8.55 23.43 6.78
CA ALA A 66 9.68 22.98 7.60
C ALA A 66 9.62 21.46 7.81
N PRO A 67 10.72 20.72 7.63
CA PRO A 67 10.73 19.28 7.77
C PRO A 67 10.31 18.88 9.19
N ARG A 68 9.23 18.11 9.29
CA ARG A 68 8.74 17.52 10.54
C ARG A 68 9.85 16.65 11.13
N GLN A 69 10.28 16.96 12.34
CA GLN A 69 11.31 16.18 13.03
C GLN A 69 10.86 14.73 13.18
N THR A 70 11.72 13.80 12.74
CA THR A 70 11.56 12.37 12.99
C THR A 70 11.60 12.12 14.50
N PRO A 71 10.60 11.44 15.09
CA PRO A 71 10.67 11.05 16.48
C PRO A 71 11.91 10.20 16.73
N ALA A 72 12.83 10.72 17.55
CA ALA A 72 13.99 10.00 18.04
C ALA A 72 13.56 9.12 19.22
N THR A 73 12.95 7.98 18.92
CA THR A 73 12.82 6.90 19.90
C THR A 73 13.06 5.61 19.16
N THR A 74 14.31 5.16 19.16
CA THR A 74 14.65 3.79 18.86
C THR A 74 14.05 2.95 19.98
N ALA A 75 12.80 2.52 19.80
CA ALA A 75 12.25 1.44 20.60
C ALA A 75 13.16 0.22 20.44
N ASP A 76 13.33 -0.54 21.52
CA ASP A 76 14.04 -1.82 21.45
C ASP A 76 13.41 -2.68 20.34
N PRO A 77 14.21 -3.44 19.56
CA PRO A 77 13.68 -4.32 18.54
C PRO A 77 12.66 -5.27 19.17
N VAL A 78 11.40 -5.20 18.73
CA VAL A 78 10.39 -6.19 19.09
C VAL A 78 10.84 -7.52 18.46
N ASP A 79 10.91 -8.57 19.28
CA ASP A 79 11.13 -9.93 18.80
C ASP A 79 9.88 -10.36 18.03
N VAL A 80 9.91 -10.20 16.71
CA VAL A 80 8.85 -10.63 15.80
C VAL A 80 9.26 -11.98 15.25
N ASP A 81 8.32 -12.94 15.23
CA ASP A 81 8.53 -14.24 14.61
C ASP A 81 9.15 -14.06 13.20
N PRO A 82 10.26 -14.74 12.85
CA PRO A 82 10.89 -14.62 11.55
C PRO A 82 9.95 -14.85 10.36
N ALA A 83 8.95 -15.71 10.51
CA ALA A 83 7.93 -15.95 9.50
C ALA A 83 7.04 -14.71 9.28
N VAL A 84 6.58 -14.09 10.37
CA VAL A 84 5.83 -12.83 10.33
C VAL A 84 6.70 -11.71 9.75
N GLN A 85 7.97 -11.65 10.14
CA GLN A 85 8.91 -10.68 9.58
C GLN A 85 9.09 -10.86 8.06
N ALA A 86 9.15 -12.10 7.56
CA ALA A 86 9.26 -12.40 6.13
C ALA A 86 8.01 -11.94 5.36
N GLN A 87 6.82 -12.22 5.90
CA GLN A 87 5.55 -11.75 5.36
C GLN A 87 5.50 -10.22 5.26
N LEU A 88 5.81 -9.52 6.35
CA LEU A 88 5.77 -8.06 6.37
C LEU A 88 6.84 -7.44 5.48
N SER A 89 8.03 -8.05 5.42
CA SER A 89 9.10 -7.60 4.52
C SER A 89 8.67 -7.72 3.07
N TYR A 90 8.00 -8.82 2.71
CA TYR A 90 7.41 -9.01 1.39
C TYR A 90 6.36 -7.94 1.10
N ALA A 91 5.39 -7.76 2.00
CA ALA A 91 4.31 -6.79 1.81
C ALA A 91 4.86 -5.36 1.63
N LEU A 92 5.82 -4.95 2.48
CA LEU A 92 6.41 -3.61 2.41
C LEU A 92 7.36 -3.41 1.21
N ALA A 93 7.91 -4.48 0.65
CA ALA A 93 8.69 -4.41 -0.58
C ALA A 93 7.78 -4.30 -1.82
N HIS A 94 6.59 -4.89 -1.78
CA HIS A 94 5.79 -5.11 -2.99
C HIS A 94 4.43 -4.41 -3.02
N TRP A 95 4.01 -3.71 -1.96
CA TRP A 95 2.71 -2.99 -1.92
C TRP A 95 2.47 -2.02 -3.08
N LYS A 96 3.55 -1.55 -3.72
CA LYS A 96 3.52 -0.66 -4.89
C LYS A 96 4.31 -1.20 -6.08
N ASP A 97 5.38 -1.93 -5.80
CA ASP A 97 6.26 -2.52 -6.82
C ASP A 97 5.96 -4.02 -6.94
N TYR A 98 4.96 -4.36 -7.77
CA TYR A 98 4.39 -5.70 -7.90
C TYR A 98 5.45 -6.75 -8.29
N ASN A 99 5.43 -7.93 -7.66
CA ASN A 99 6.39 -9.02 -7.90
C ASN A 99 6.04 -9.86 -9.15
N THR A 100 6.05 -9.22 -10.32
CA THR A 100 5.62 -9.86 -11.57
C THR A 100 6.58 -10.93 -12.09
N ASP A 101 7.81 -10.97 -11.56
CA ASP A 101 8.81 -11.97 -11.94
C ASP A 101 8.53 -13.34 -11.30
N GLU A 102 7.79 -13.36 -10.18
CA GLU A 102 7.48 -14.57 -9.42
C GLU A 102 5.98 -14.91 -9.41
N TYR A 103 5.11 -13.92 -9.56
CA TYR A 103 3.66 -14.10 -9.45
C TYR A 103 2.88 -13.38 -10.54
N GLY A 104 1.64 -13.83 -10.72
CA GLY A 104 0.66 -13.14 -11.56
C GLY A 104 0.12 -11.86 -10.95
N VAL A 105 -0.56 -11.05 -11.77
CA VAL A 105 -1.28 -9.84 -11.32
C VAL A 105 -2.73 -9.86 -11.78
N VAL A 106 -3.65 -9.69 -10.84
CA VAL A 106 -5.09 -9.53 -11.08
C VAL A 106 -5.42 -8.05 -11.16
N THR A 107 -5.35 -7.48 -12.36
CA THR A 107 -5.61 -6.05 -12.58
C THR A 107 -6.95 -5.60 -11.99
N GLY A 108 -6.91 -4.64 -11.07
CA GLY A 108 -8.08 -4.02 -10.46
C GLY A 108 -8.77 -4.84 -9.36
N ASN A 109 -8.26 -6.02 -9.01
CA ASN A 109 -8.81 -6.84 -7.92
C ASN A 109 -7.74 -7.75 -7.27
N ASP A 110 -6.53 -7.24 -7.10
CA ASP A 110 -5.34 -8.01 -6.71
C ASP A 110 -5.20 -8.28 -5.20
N CYS A 111 -6.23 -7.93 -4.42
CA CYS A 111 -6.17 -7.92 -2.95
C CYS A 111 -5.74 -9.26 -2.32
N VAL A 112 -6.39 -10.37 -2.69
CA VAL A 112 -6.05 -11.70 -2.17
C VAL A 112 -4.84 -12.28 -2.86
N ASN A 113 -4.61 -12.00 -4.14
CA ASN A 113 -3.43 -12.48 -4.83
C ASN A 113 -2.16 -11.97 -4.12
N PHE A 114 -2.11 -10.68 -3.80
CA PHE A 114 -1.03 -10.08 -3.02
C PHE A 114 -0.94 -10.64 -1.59
N THR A 115 -2.07 -10.74 -0.89
CA THR A 115 -2.10 -11.35 0.45
C THR A 115 -1.57 -12.78 0.40
N SER A 116 -1.92 -13.55 -0.63
CA SER A 116 -1.53 -14.93 -0.78
C SER A 116 -0.03 -15.08 -1.00
N GLN A 117 0.55 -14.21 -1.83
CA GLN A 117 2.00 -14.12 -2.01
C GLN A 117 2.72 -13.84 -0.68
N SER A 118 2.20 -12.91 0.13
CA SER A 118 2.77 -12.62 1.44
C SER A 118 2.73 -13.83 2.38
N LEU A 119 1.70 -14.67 2.30
CA LEU A 119 1.58 -15.89 3.11
C LEU A 119 2.55 -16.96 2.66
N VAL A 120 2.83 -17.07 1.36
CA VAL A 120 3.94 -17.91 0.87
C VAL A 120 5.27 -17.39 1.41
N ALA A 121 5.50 -16.08 1.43
CA ALA A 121 6.70 -15.50 2.04
C ALA A 121 6.77 -15.76 3.56
N ARG A 122 5.61 -15.85 4.25
CA ARG A 122 5.50 -16.31 5.65
C ARG A 122 5.92 -17.78 5.82
N GLY A 123 5.96 -18.55 4.74
CA GLY A 123 6.29 -19.98 4.75
C GLY A 123 5.08 -20.90 4.64
N TRP A 124 3.90 -20.40 4.26
CA TRP A 124 2.78 -21.28 3.93
C TRP A 124 3.08 -22.08 2.66
N ALA A 125 2.91 -23.39 2.75
CA ALA A 125 2.86 -24.23 1.56
C ALA A 125 1.48 -24.11 0.90
N MET A 126 1.48 -23.88 -0.40
CA MET A 126 0.31 -24.07 -1.26
C MET A 126 -0.20 -25.52 -1.16
N ASP A 127 -1.48 -25.71 -1.41
CA ASP A 127 -2.13 -27.02 -1.45
C ASP A 127 -3.06 -27.14 -2.67
N GLU A 128 -3.90 -28.18 -2.71
CA GLU A 128 -4.78 -28.44 -3.86
C GLU A 128 -5.93 -27.42 -3.99
N ASP A 129 -6.29 -26.72 -2.91
CA ASP A 129 -7.41 -25.78 -2.86
C ASP A 129 -6.95 -24.32 -2.93
N TRP A 130 -5.74 -24.01 -2.45
CA TRP A 130 -5.12 -22.69 -2.46
C TRP A 130 -3.75 -22.73 -3.14
N TRP A 131 -3.71 -22.32 -4.41
CA TRP A 131 -2.51 -22.37 -5.25
C TRP A 131 -2.51 -21.36 -6.39
N THR A 132 -1.31 -21.11 -6.93
CA THR A 132 -1.08 -20.39 -8.18
C THR A 132 0.10 -20.98 -8.95
N SER A 133 0.18 -20.73 -10.25
CA SER A 133 1.32 -21.13 -11.09
C SER A 133 1.46 -20.18 -12.28
N GLY A 134 2.70 -19.89 -12.68
CA GLY A 134 2.97 -18.89 -13.72
C GLY A 134 3.13 -17.48 -13.15
N THR A 135 3.42 -16.51 -14.02
CA THR A 135 3.82 -15.15 -13.62
C THR A 135 3.29 -14.08 -14.57
N GLY A 136 3.28 -12.82 -14.14
CA GLY A 136 2.81 -11.69 -14.95
C GLY A 136 1.34 -11.84 -15.38
N SER A 137 1.08 -11.72 -16.69
CA SER A 137 -0.27 -11.94 -17.24
C SER A 137 -0.62 -13.41 -17.48
N ASP A 138 0.37 -14.29 -17.46
CA ASP A 138 0.25 -15.67 -17.90
C ASP A 138 0.39 -16.59 -16.67
N PHE A 139 -0.68 -16.65 -15.88
CA PHE A 139 -0.73 -17.45 -14.67
C PHE A 139 -2.10 -18.10 -14.46
N ASP A 140 -2.09 -19.29 -13.86
CA ASP A 140 -3.24 -20.04 -13.43
C ASP A 140 -3.35 -19.97 -11.90
N PHE A 141 -4.57 -20.02 -11.38
CA PHE A 141 -4.82 -19.89 -9.93
C PHE A 141 -6.09 -20.61 -9.50
N SER A 142 -6.16 -20.98 -8.22
CA SER A 142 -7.38 -21.43 -7.59
C SER A 142 -8.27 -20.25 -7.16
N SER A 143 -9.57 -20.51 -6.94
CA SER A 143 -10.48 -19.43 -6.52
C SER A 143 -10.08 -18.80 -5.18
N PRO A 144 -9.72 -19.57 -4.12
CA PRO A 144 -9.21 -18.99 -2.88
C PRO A 144 -7.92 -18.18 -3.01
N TRP A 145 -7.13 -18.36 -4.08
CA TRP A 145 -5.90 -17.58 -4.28
C TRP A 145 -6.17 -16.11 -4.67
N VAL A 146 -7.30 -15.83 -5.32
CA VAL A 146 -7.60 -14.48 -5.86
C VAL A 146 -8.91 -13.86 -5.37
N SER A 147 -9.85 -14.65 -4.83
CA SER A 147 -11.16 -14.16 -4.40
C SER A 147 -11.25 -14.07 -2.88
N SER A 148 -11.61 -12.89 -2.37
CA SER A 148 -11.63 -12.59 -0.93
C SER A 148 -12.65 -13.45 -0.18
N THR A 149 -13.82 -13.64 -0.78
CA THR A 149 -14.86 -14.52 -0.23
C THR A 149 -14.46 -16.01 -0.31
N ALA A 150 -13.85 -16.45 -1.41
CA ALA A 150 -13.37 -17.83 -1.50
C ALA A 150 -12.23 -18.12 -0.51
N PHE A 151 -11.34 -17.14 -0.29
CA PHE A 151 -10.27 -17.21 0.69
C PHE A 151 -10.79 -17.27 2.13
N MET A 152 -11.84 -16.50 2.45
CA MET A 152 -12.53 -16.58 3.74
C MET A 152 -13.03 -18.01 4.00
N ASN A 153 -13.71 -18.62 3.01
CA ASN A 153 -14.24 -19.99 3.13
C ASN A 153 -13.10 -21.01 3.29
N TYR A 154 -12.04 -20.89 2.49
CA TYR A 154 -10.85 -21.73 2.61
C TYR A 154 -10.19 -21.63 4.00
N LEU A 155 -10.04 -20.43 4.56
CA LEU A 155 -9.47 -20.27 5.90
C LEU A 155 -10.36 -20.89 6.98
N ALA A 156 -11.68 -20.75 6.85
CA ALA A 156 -12.64 -21.37 7.78
C ALA A 156 -12.52 -22.90 7.79
N ASP A 157 -12.29 -23.52 6.65
CA ASP A 157 -12.25 -24.98 6.49
C ASP A 157 -10.84 -25.58 6.73
N SER A 158 -9.78 -24.83 6.43
CA SER A 158 -8.39 -25.35 6.45
C SER A 158 -7.82 -25.57 7.86
N GLY A 159 -8.37 -24.91 8.88
CA GLY A 159 -7.82 -24.92 10.24
C GLY A 159 -6.49 -24.18 10.39
N ARG A 160 -6.07 -23.40 9.37
CA ARG A 160 -4.79 -22.66 9.36
C ARG A 160 -4.82 -21.35 10.17
N ALA A 161 -6.00 -20.83 10.46
CA ALA A 161 -6.19 -19.55 11.14
C ALA A 161 -7.40 -19.57 12.08
N THR A 162 -7.45 -18.62 13.00
CA THR A 162 -8.59 -18.40 13.91
C THR A 162 -9.33 -17.14 13.53
N ALA A 163 -10.65 -17.20 13.32
CA ALA A 163 -11.46 -16.03 13.03
C ALA A 163 -11.56 -15.12 14.26
N LEU A 164 -11.42 -13.81 14.04
CA LEU A 164 -11.64 -12.75 15.02
C LEU A 164 -12.58 -11.69 14.43
N THR A 165 -13.43 -11.11 15.27
CA THR A 165 -14.25 -9.94 14.93
C THR A 165 -13.53 -8.64 15.27
N ASP A 166 -14.08 -7.50 14.83
CA ASP A 166 -13.56 -6.19 15.18
C ASP A 166 -13.58 -5.89 16.70
N ASP A 167 -14.47 -6.52 17.45
CA ASP A 167 -14.49 -6.42 18.92
C ASP A 167 -13.30 -7.11 19.61
N GLN A 168 -12.48 -7.87 18.88
CA GLN A 168 -11.35 -8.66 19.38
C GLN A 168 -9.99 -8.10 18.92
N ARG A 169 -9.92 -6.79 18.67
CA ARG A 169 -8.69 -6.10 18.21
C ARG A 169 -7.48 -6.30 19.09
N ASP A 170 -7.68 -6.54 20.39
CA ASP A 170 -6.62 -6.84 21.35
C ASP A 170 -5.92 -8.19 21.09
N GLN A 171 -6.51 -9.06 20.28
CA GLN A 171 -5.95 -10.37 19.90
C GLN A 171 -5.30 -10.37 18.50
N VAL A 172 -5.50 -9.30 17.73
CA VAL A 172 -4.93 -9.16 16.39
C VAL A 172 -3.42 -8.95 16.49
N LYS A 173 -2.68 -9.66 15.64
CA LYS A 173 -1.22 -9.62 15.57
C LYS A 173 -0.74 -9.06 14.24
N LEU A 174 0.50 -8.59 14.23
CA LEU A 174 1.22 -8.31 12.99
C LEU A 174 1.26 -9.54 12.10
N GLY A 175 1.02 -9.37 10.80
CA GLY A 175 0.95 -10.46 9.82
C GLY A 175 -0.37 -11.24 9.81
N ASP A 176 -1.32 -10.95 10.71
CA ASP A 176 -2.69 -11.43 10.57
C ASP A 176 -3.32 -10.88 9.28
N VAL A 177 -4.31 -11.59 8.76
CA VAL A 177 -5.07 -11.12 7.59
C VAL A 177 -6.27 -10.34 8.08
N VAL A 178 -6.51 -9.17 7.49
CA VAL A 178 -7.75 -8.42 7.66
C VAL A 178 -8.61 -8.60 6.41
N GLN A 179 -9.89 -8.86 6.61
CA GLN A 179 -10.89 -8.91 5.55
C GLN A 179 -11.99 -7.90 5.83
N PHE A 180 -12.54 -7.35 4.77
CA PHE A 180 -13.56 -6.32 4.87
C PHE A 180 -14.82 -6.74 4.14
N ASP A 181 -15.93 -6.39 4.76
CA ASP A 181 -17.28 -6.46 4.22
C ASP A 181 -17.76 -5.01 4.11
N TRP A 182 -17.61 -4.42 2.92
CA TRP A 182 -17.81 -2.99 2.71
C TRP A 182 -19.27 -2.60 2.78
N ASP A 183 -20.17 -3.50 2.40
CA ASP A 183 -21.61 -3.25 2.32
C ASP A 183 -22.44 -4.08 3.33
N ASN A 184 -21.79 -4.86 4.19
CA ASN A 184 -22.39 -5.79 5.14
C ASN A 184 -23.28 -6.85 4.47
N SER A 185 -22.89 -7.29 3.28
CA SER A 185 -23.57 -8.38 2.56
C SER A 185 -23.33 -9.74 3.22
N GLY A 186 -22.28 -9.87 4.04
CA GLY A 186 -21.83 -11.13 4.63
C GLY A 186 -20.71 -11.80 3.85
N ASP A 187 -20.48 -11.41 2.60
CA ASP A 187 -19.31 -11.78 1.83
C ASP A 187 -18.10 -10.94 2.28
N ARG A 188 -16.89 -11.31 1.83
CA ARG A 188 -15.69 -10.50 2.09
C ARG A 188 -15.24 -9.91 0.77
N ASP A 189 -15.40 -8.61 0.63
CA ASP A 189 -15.08 -7.84 -0.57
C ASP A 189 -13.58 -7.65 -0.76
N HIS A 190 -12.86 -7.47 0.35
CA HIS A 190 -11.45 -7.10 0.31
C HIS A 190 -10.64 -7.82 1.36
N THR A 191 -9.38 -8.08 1.05
CA THR A 191 -8.42 -8.78 1.93
C THR A 191 -7.08 -8.06 1.90
N ALA A 192 -6.45 -7.91 3.05
CA ALA A 192 -5.14 -7.27 3.21
C ALA A 192 -4.36 -7.88 4.40
N ILE A 193 -3.12 -7.43 4.60
CA ILE A 193 -2.23 -7.89 5.69
C ILE A 193 -2.15 -6.83 6.77
N VAL A 194 -2.35 -7.19 8.04
CA VAL A 194 -2.09 -6.30 9.18
C VAL A 194 -0.60 -5.97 9.26
N SER A 195 -0.25 -4.72 8.94
CA SER A 195 1.13 -4.26 8.77
C SER A 195 1.65 -3.43 9.94
N ARG A 196 0.75 -2.85 10.74
CA ARG A 196 1.10 -2.06 11.93
C ARG A 196 -0.03 -2.09 12.94
N ILE A 197 0.35 -2.15 14.21
CA ILE A 197 -0.55 -2.01 15.34
C ILE A 197 0.07 -0.99 16.29
N GLU A 198 -0.72 -0.01 16.71
CA GLU A 198 -0.32 1.04 17.65
C GLU A 198 -1.33 1.15 18.77
N GLY A 199 -0.88 1.66 19.92
CA GLY A 199 -1.74 1.82 21.09
C GLY A 199 -2.01 0.50 21.83
N THR A 200 -2.85 0.58 22.86
CA THR A 200 -3.26 -0.54 23.72
C THR A 200 -4.66 -0.32 24.25
N GLY A 201 -5.34 -1.40 24.66
CA GLY A 201 -6.72 -1.36 25.15
C GLY A 201 -7.65 -0.71 24.13
N ASP A 202 -8.46 0.24 24.58
CA ASP A 202 -9.48 0.89 23.74
C ASP A 202 -8.89 1.84 22.67
N ASN A 203 -7.58 2.13 22.70
CA ASN A 203 -6.92 3.03 21.74
C ASN A 203 -6.11 2.28 20.68
N ILE A 204 -6.37 0.98 20.47
CA ILE A 204 -5.68 0.19 19.44
C ILE A 204 -6.05 0.72 18.05
N VAL A 205 -5.02 1.08 17.29
CA VAL A 205 -5.13 1.42 15.87
C VAL A 205 -4.43 0.34 15.06
N ILE A 206 -5.18 -0.26 14.13
CA ILE A 206 -4.67 -1.28 13.21
C ILE A 206 -4.56 -0.67 11.82
N SER A 207 -3.42 -0.87 11.19
CA SER A 207 -3.17 -0.53 9.80
C SER A 207 -2.83 -1.76 8.97
N TYR A 208 -3.07 -1.68 7.67
CA TYR A 208 -2.82 -2.77 6.74
C TYR A 208 -2.01 -2.35 5.51
N ALA A 209 -1.37 -3.35 4.90
CA ALA A 209 -0.77 -3.30 3.58
C ALA A 209 -1.60 -4.16 2.61
N GLY A 210 -1.83 -3.69 1.40
CA GLY A 210 -2.69 -4.35 0.42
C GLY A 210 -2.60 -3.76 -0.98
N HIS A 211 -3.15 -4.48 -1.96
CA HIS A 211 -3.31 -4.06 -3.36
C HIS A 211 -4.76 -3.68 -3.68
N THR A 212 -5.07 -3.40 -4.95
CA THR A 212 -6.36 -2.86 -5.48
C THR A 212 -6.52 -1.36 -5.20
N ASP A 213 -6.22 -0.95 -3.97
CA ASP A 213 -5.83 0.41 -3.64
C ASP A 213 -4.53 0.35 -2.84
N ASP A 214 -3.41 0.41 -3.57
CA ASP A 214 -2.07 0.13 -3.07
C ASP A 214 -1.76 0.93 -1.80
N THR A 215 -1.49 0.21 -0.71
CA THR A 215 -1.18 0.82 0.59
C THR A 215 -0.21 -0.03 1.42
N ASP A 216 0.55 0.62 2.28
CA ASP A 216 1.45 -0.01 3.25
C ASP A 216 0.99 0.14 4.71
N TYR A 217 0.25 1.21 5.05
CA TYR A 217 -0.19 1.52 6.42
C TYR A 217 -1.56 2.21 6.52
N LEU A 218 -2.51 1.92 5.63
CA LEU A 218 -3.86 2.49 5.74
C LEU A 218 -4.57 1.99 7.00
N SER A 219 -5.18 2.90 7.75
CA SER A 219 -5.94 2.54 8.95
C SER A 219 -7.20 1.75 8.60
N VAL A 220 -7.46 0.68 9.33
CA VAL A 220 -8.72 -0.08 9.26
C VAL A 220 -9.91 0.83 9.58
N ASP A 221 -9.82 1.65 10.63
CA ASP A 221 -10.88 2.57 11.03
C ASP A 221 -11.22 3.54 9.91
N TYR A 222 -10.20 4.18 9.33
CA TYR A 222 -10.40 5.06 8.18
C TYR A 222 -11.06 4.33 6.99
N ALA A 223 -10.67 3.08 6.74
CA ALA A 223 -11.26 2.30 5.65
C ALA A 223 -12.76 2.05 5.87
N ILE A 224 -13.19 1.71 7.09
CA ILE A 224 -14.59 1.36 7.40
C ILE A 224 -15.48 2.55 7.81
N THR A 225 -14.90 3.68 8.22
CA THR A 225 -15.68 4.88 8.61
C THR A 225 -15.69 5.96 7.54
N GLU A 226 -14.62 6.12 6.78
CA GLU A 226 -14.48 7.22 5.80
C GLU A 226 -14.51 6.74 4.34
N LYS A 227 -13.73 5.71 3.98
CA LYS A 227 -13.71 5.21 2.58
C LYS A 227 -14.96 4.39 2.24
N HIS A 228 -15.36 3.52 3.16
CA HIS A 228 -16.54 2.67 3.04
C HIS A 228 -17.41 2.82 4.29
N PRO A 229 -18.09 3.97 4.47
CA PRO A 229 -18.83 4.24 5.69
C PRO A 229 -19.86 3.16 6.00
N GLY A 230 -19.71 2.53 7.15
CA GLY A 230 -20.58 1.46 7.63
C GLY A 230 -20.09 0.05 7.31
N GLY A 231 -18.94 -0.11 6.66
CA GLY A 231 -18.33 -1.42 6.46
C GLY A 231 -17.86 -2.06 7.78
N THR A 232 -17.60 -3.36 7.73
CA THR A 232 -17.12 -4.14 8.89
C THR A 232 -15.79 -4.81 8.58
N ALA A 233 -14.87 -4.80 9.54
CA ALA A 233 -13.62 -5.54 9.48
C ALA A 233 -13.69 -6.86 10.25
N TYR A 234 -13.03 -7.88 9.71
CA TYR A 234 -12.84 -9.19 10.31
C TYR A 234 -11.37 -9.56 10.19
N TYR A 235 -10.88 -10.41 11.07
CA TYR A 235 -9.48 -10.83 11.04
C TYR A 235 -9.36 -12.35 11.07
N TRP A 236 -8.28 -12.82 10.45
CA TRP A 236 -7.82 -14.19 10.58
C TRP A 236 -6.49 -14.16 11.30
N SER A 237 -6.52 -14.67 12.53
CA SER A 237 -5.34 -14.77 13.35
C SER A 237 -4.53 -15.99 12.98
N ILE A 238 -3.31 -15.75 12.49
CA ILE A 238 -2.42 -16.80 11.99
C ILE A 238 -1.37 -17.07 13.07
N PRO A 239 -1.15 -18.34 13.45
CA PRO A 239 -0.21 -18.72 14.51
C PRO A 239 1.24 -18.38 14.20
#